data_AF-A0A6M0H3N8-F1
#
_entry.id   AF-A0A6M0H3N8-F1
#
_cell.length_a   1.000
_cell.length_b   1.000
_cell.length_c   1.000
_cell.angle_alpha   90.00
_cell.angle_beta   90.00
_cell.angle_gamma   90.00
#
_symmetry.space_group_name_H-M   'P 1'
#
loop_
_entity.id
_entity.type
_entity.pdbx_description
1 polymer ?
#
loop_
_entity_poly.entity_id
_entity_poly.type
_entity_poly.pdbx_seq_one_letter_code
_entity_poly.pdbx_strand_id
1 'polypeptide(L)'
;MTKEYKLIDKLPLKFYLNAGVLEDRPYDTEPIMMEVINNIKDVLVEKGYDVKYENFYSGHDYLSWGETLANGLIALIGKESV
;
A
#
# COMPACT_ATOMS: atom_id res chain seq x y z
N MET A 1 -14.93 -3.94 -0.62
CA MET A 1 -13.75 -3.54 -1.39
C MET A 1 -12.85 -4.69 -1.85
N THR A 2 -12.16 -5.46 -0.99
CA THR A 2 -11.26 -6.56 -1.44
C THR A 2 -11.98 -7.64 -2.27
N LYS A 3 -13.23 -7.97 -1.90
CA LYS A 3 -14.07 -8.90 -2.68
C LYS A 3 -14.42 -8.37 -4.08
N GLU A 4 -14.74 -7.08 -4.20
CA GLU A 4 -15.03 -6.45 -5.51
C GLU A 4 -13.79 -6.46 -6.40
N TYR A 5 -12.61 -6.15 -5.82
CA TYR A 5 -11.35 -6.18 -6.55
C TYR A 5 -10.99 -7.57 -7.08
N LYS A 6 -11.49 -8.66 -6.50
CA LYS A 6 -11.33 -10.00 -7.08
C LYS A 6 -12.14 -10.21 -8.36
N LEU A 7 -13.27 -9.51 -8.52
CA LEU A 7 -14.25 -9.74 -9.59
C LEU A 7 -14.01 -8.90 -10.85
N ILE A 8 -13.26 -7.80 -10.77
CA ILE A 8 -12.96 -6.95 -11.93
C ILE A 8 -11.85 -7.53 -12.79
N ASP A 9 -11.85 -7.22 -14.10
CA ASP A 9 -10.73 -7.59 -14.97
C ASP A 9 -9.44 -6.87 -14.57
N LYS A 10 -8.30 -7.52 -14.81
CA LYS A 10 -6.97 -6.97 -14.50
C LYS A 10 -6.64 -5.85 -15.50
N LEU A 11 -6.25 -4.68 -14.98
CA LEU A 11 -5.71 -3.57 -15.77
C LEU A 11 -4.17 -3.59 -15.75
N PRO A 12 -3.47 -2.93 -16.70
CA PRO A 12 -2.00 -2.85 -16.70
C PRO A 12 -1.50 -1.80 -15.69
N LEU A 13 -1.81 -1.99 -14.41
CA LEU A 13 -1.49 -1.07 -13.32
C LEU A 13 -0.34 -1.60 -12.47
N LYS A 14 0.38 -0.67 -11.83
CA LYS A 14 1.35 -0.92 -10.76
C LYS A 14 0.83 -0.28 -9.49
N PHE A 15 1.09 -0.90 -8.34
CA PHE A 15 0.63 -0.41 -7.05
C PHE A 15 1.80 -0.14 -6.12
N TYR A 16 1.69 0.96 -5.39
CA TYR A 16 2.53 1.28 -4.25
C TYR A 16 1.65 1.36 -3.02
N LEU A 17 1.96 0.56 -2.01
CA LEU A 17 1.22 0.50 -0.76
C LEU A 17 2.18 0.71 0.41
N ASN A 18 1.73 1.42 1.42
CA ASN A 18 2.48 1.56 2.66
C ASN A 18 1.55 1.50 3.88
N ALA A 19 2.12 1.18 5.04
CA ALA A 19 1.45 1.26 6.33
C ALA A 19 2.47 1.55 7.44
N GLY A 20 2.06 2.31 8.44
CA GLY A 20 2.88 2.62 9.60
C GLY A 20 2.87 1.46 10.58
N VAL A 21 4.02 1.05 11.10
CA VAL A 21 4.12 -0.05 12.08
C VAL A 21 3.32 0.18 13.36
N LEU A 22 2.98 1.45 13.68
CA LEU A 22 2.15 1.82 14.84
C LEU A 22 0.64 1.85 14.52
N GLU A 23 0.25 1.53 13.29
CA GLU A 23 -1.15 1.42 12.86
C GLU A 23 -1.68 -0.02 13.00
N ASP A 24 -1.21 -0.72 14.03
CA ASP A 24 -1.48 -2.12 14.36
C ASP A 24 -2.68 -2.32 15.29
N ARG A 25 -3.43 -1.25 15.55
CA ARG A 25 -4.62 -1.20 16.40
C ARG A 25 -5.66 -0.24 15.81
N PRO A 26 -6.94 -0.41 16.15
CA PRO A 26 -8.00 0.44 15.61
C PRO A 26 -7.86 1.89 16.12
N TYR A 27 -8.22 2.84 15.26
CA TYR A 27 -8.50 4.21 15.67
C TYR A 27 -10.00 4.33 15.95
N ASP A 28 -10.38 4.42 17.23
CA ASP A 28 -11.77 4.39 17.68
C ASP A 28 -12.52 3.12 17.23
N THR A 29 -13.53 3.25 16.36
CA THR A 29 -14.37 2.15 15.86
C THR A 29 -13.95 1.67 14.46
N GLU A 30 -12.86 2.22 13.91
CA GLU A 30 -12.39 1.89 12.58
C GLU A 30 -11.57 0.57 12.55
N PRO A 31 -11.49 -0.12 11.40
CA PRO A 31 -10.62 -1.28 11.24
C PRO A 31 -9.13 -0.96 11.45
N ILE A 32 -8.33 -1.97 11.76
CA ILE A 32 -6.88 -1.84 11.89
C ILE A 32 -6.27 -1.55 10.50
N MET A 33 -5.67 -0.38 10.33
CA MET A 33 -5.17 0.07 9.03
C MET A 33 -4.11 -0.87 8.45
N MET A 34 -3.19 -1.35 9.29
CA MET A 34 -2.19 -2.34 8.87
C MET A 34 -2.83 -3.62 8.33
N GLU A 35 -3.90 -4.11 8.94
CA GLU A 35 -4.63 -5.29 8.44
C GLU A 35 -5.34 -5.01 7.12
N VAL A 36 -5.97 -3.84 6.99
CA VAL A 36 -6.67 -3.44 5.76
C VAL A 36 -5.68 -3.35 4.58
N ILE A 37 -4.53 -2.72 4.77
CA ILE A 37 -3.50 -2.59 3.73
C ILE A 37 -2.90 -3.95 3.37
N ASN A 38 -2.62 -4.82 4.35
CA ASN A 38 -2.13 -6.17 4.07
C ASN A 38 -3.15 -7.01 3.29
N ASN A 39 -4.43 -6.94 3.66
CA ASN A 39 -5.48 -7.67 2.95
C ASN A 39 -5.62 -7.25 1.48
N ILE A 40 -5.56 -5.95 1.17
CA ILE A 40 -5.64 -5.50 -0.23
C ILE A 40 -4.36 -5.83 -1.00
N LYS A 41 -3.19 -5.73 -0.37
CA LYS A 41 -1.90 -6.15 -0.95
C LYS A 41 -1.97 -7.61 -1.38
N ASP A 42 -2.43 -8.51 -0.50
CA ASP A 42 -2.53 -9.94 -0.81
C ASP A 42 -3.47 -10.21 -1.97
N VAL A 43 -4.62 -9.53 -2.03
CA VAL A 43 -5.55 -9.63 -3.18
C VAL A 43 -4.91 -9.13 -4.48
N LEU A 44 -4.18 -8.01 -4.46
CA LEU A 44 -3.53 -7.48 -5.66
C LEU A 44 -2.39 -8.40 -6.14
N VAL A 45 -1.59 -8.94 -5.22
CA VAL A 45 -0.53 -9.92 -5.53
C VAL A 45 -1.12 -11.21 -6.09
N GLU A 46 -2.19 -11.74 -5.50
CA GLU A 46 -2.91 -12.94 -5.99
C GLU A 46 -3.43 -12.74 -7.43
N LYS A 47 -3.84 -11.52 -7.78
CA LYS A 47 -4.24 -11.15 -9.16
C LYS A 47 -3.05 -10.90 -10.10
N GLY A 48 -1.82 -11.05 -9.62
CA GLY A 48 -0.59 -10.90 -10.38
C GLY A 48 -0.22 -9.46 -10.72
N TYR A 49 -0.68 -8.47 -9.95
CA TYR A 49 -0.20 -7.09 -10.09
C TYR A 49 1.25 -6.96 -9.61
N ASP A 50 1.96 -5.98 -10.18
CA ASP A 50 3.22 -5.50 -9.63
C ASP A 50 2.89 -4.59 -8.44
N VAL A 51 3.21 -5.07 -7.23
CA VAL A 51 2.90 -4.40 -5.97
C VAL A 51 4.19 -4.18 -5.20
N LYS A 52 4.57 -2.91 -5.03
CA LYS A 52 5.60 -2.52 -4.07
C LYS A 52 4.94 -2.16 -2.75
N TYR A 53 5.33 -2.85 -1.69
CA TYR A 53 4.81 -2.65 -0.34
C TYR A 53 5.97 -2.33 0.60
N GLU A 54 5.80 -1.29 1.42
CA GLU A 54 6.75 -0.94 2.48
C GLU A 54 6.02 -0.68 3.81
N ASN A 55 6.72 -0.93 4.90
CA ASN A 55 6.33 -0.45 6.22
C ASN A 55 7.27 0.68 6.62
N PHE A 56 6.71 1.71 7.25
CA PHE A 56 7.49 2.82 7.80
C PHE A 56 7.38 2.86 9.33
N TYR A 57 8.44 3.34 9.99
CA TYR A 57 8.56 3.32 11.46
C TYR A 57 7.82 4.47 12.15
N SER A 58 6.53 4.63 11.82
CA SER A 58 5.64 5.63 12.41
C SER A 58 4.19 5.12 12.39
N GLY A 59 3.22 6.00 12.61
CA GLY A 59 1.80 5.72 12.49
C GLY A 59 1.12 6.71 11.53
N HIS A 60 0.02 7.30 11.99
CA HIS A 60 -0.74 8.31 11.25
C HIS A 60 -0.01 9.68 11.25
N ASP A 61 1.11 9.77 10.53
CA ASP A 61 2.09 10.87 10.62
C ASP A 61 2.42 11.48 9.26
N TYR A 62 2.15 12.79 9.12
CA TYR A 62 2.34 13.53 7.87
C TYR A 62 3.79 13.61 7.39
N LEU A 63 4.76 13.65 8.32
CA LEU A 63 6.17 13.70 7.95
C LEU A 63 6.59 12.40 7.27
N SER A 64 6.25 11.26 7.89
CA SER A 64 6.51 9.93 7.34
C SER A 64 5.81 9.73 6.00
N TRP A 65 4.59 10.23 5.83
CA TRP A 65 3.91 10.19 4.53
C TRP A 65 4.60 10.98 3.44
N GLY A 66 5.22 12.11 3.77
CA GLY A 66 6.01 12.89 2.81
C GLY A 66 7.19 12.10 2.24
N GLU A 67 7.92 11.40 3.10
CA GLU A 67 9.04 10.55 2.70
C GLU A 67 8.58 9.35 1.86
N THR A 68 7.56 8.64 2.34
CA THR A 68 7.01 7.47 1.63
C THR A 68 6.34 7.84 0.30
N LEU A 69 5.81 9.05 0.16
CA LEU A 69 5.33 9.55 -1.14
C LEU A 69 6.48 9.66 -2.15
N ALA A 70 7.64 10.18 -1.74
CA ALA A 70 8.80 10.26 -2.62
C ALA A 70 9.28 8.87 -3.05
N ASN A 71 9.34 7.91 -2.11
CA ASN A 71 9.64 6.50 -2.40
C ASN A 71 8.64 5.89 -3.40
N GLY A 72 7.35 6.18 -3.25
CA GLY A 72 6.28 5.73 -4.14
C GLY A 72 6.42 6.27 -5.56
N LEU A 73 6.76 7.56 -5.71
CA LEU A 73 7.02 8.15 -7.02
C LEU A 73 8.22 7.49 -7.71
N ILE A 74 9.32 7.27 -6.99
CA ILE A 74 10.49 6.59 -7.54
C ILE A 74 10.13 5.15 -7.93
N ALA A 75 9.38 4.42 -7.11
CA ALA A 75 8.94 3.06 -7.39
C ALA A 75 8.06 2.94 -8.64
N LEU A 76 7.13 3.88 -8.83
CA LEU A 76 6.11 3.79 -9.88
C LEU A 76 6.59 4.34 -11.23
N ILE A 77 7.32 5.46 -11.20
CA ILE A 77 7.69 6.22 -12.40
C ILE A 77 9.17 6.62 -12.46
N GLY A 78 9.98 6.23 -11.47
CA GLY A 78 11.41 6.44 -11.50
C GLY A 78 12.05 5.70 -12.67
N LYS A 79 12.97 6.37 -13.37
CA LYS A 79 13.78 5.74 -14.41
C LYS A 79 15.01 5.12 -13.76
N GLU A 80 15.34 3.89 -14.13
CA GLU A 80 16.67 3.35 -13.85
C GLU A 80 17.70 4.26 -14.52
N SER A 81 18.70 4.69 -13.75
CA SER A 81 19.86 5.36 -14.33
C SER A 81 20.68 4.28 -15.04
N VAL A 82 20.83 4.44 -16.36
CA VAL A 82 21.71 3.62 -17.21
C VAL A 82 23.17 3.81 -16.78
#